data_AF-A0A1V1P2I2-F1
#
_entry.id   AF-A0A1V1P2I2-F1
#
_cell.length_a   1.000
_cell.length_b   1.000
_cell.length_c   1.000
_cell.angle_alpha   90.00
_cell.angle_beta   90.00
_cell.angle_gamma   90.00
#
_symmetry.space_group_name_H-M   'P 1'
#
loop_
_entity.id
_entity.type
_entity.pdbx_description
1 polymer ?
#
loop_
_entity_poly.entity_id
_entity_poly.type
_entity_poly.pdbx_seq_one_letter_code
_entity_poly.pdbx_strand_id
1 'polypeptide(L)'
;MDDTTARQRKFVMKTFQKPVKFFEEQGFVSPTNSYFVPFDNVVNTKNQDMKTMVNLGRYFSIYAPRQSGKTTFFYDFCRSIEDDPLYVIILMSFQAYQTISAEKFYARINEIIQKKLIHRLTSIKCSEVNAVRQYMDSHPVSDHLSFYQLFENLNIIIHNKKIVMIIDEFEGMPHSEIPNFLMTLRDLYQDYKDVKEKALYSVGLVGIRNMSQLVVDDISPFNIADQVTLPPFSLKNIHDLYTQFTQETNQPFNEDAIQKIHEQTQGQPWLVNRLGTILTTQVKPDTTAPITINDVNQALTILVDEHNDHFDNLLEKILLCKQTFLNVYNNDAAYSKYDESQSWLMRHGIIKKMNDKVVISNPIYKKVFSSLTSGQKSTGMMPKKIFICYSHEDKEWIDKLALYLKQLKHKGISFWYDKKIRTGDIWPLEIQTAIETSHLIICLISNNFLASDFIRTKEIPAIQERQKEGITVFPILLEDCMWQLMDWLKDIQLYSHNGKPLDSLNEDDLKKKFMGIIADIFDCFES
;
A
#
# COMPACT_ATOMS: atom_id res chain seq x y z
N MET A 1 -57.31 53.13 16.73
CA MET A 1 -55.95 53.46 17.19
C MET A 1 -55.33 52.18 17.68
N ASP A 2 -54.30 51.74 16.97
CA ASP A 2 -53.20 50.85 17.38
C ASP A 2 -53.52 49.41 17.86
N ASP A 3 -52.83 48.35 17.45
CA ASP A 3 -51.65 48.21 16.60
C ASP A 3 -51.60 46.76 16.09
N THR A 4 -51.19 46.62 14.85
CA THR A 4 -51.10 45.37 14.09
C THR A 4 -49.70 44.81 14.30
N THR A 5 -49.46 44.01 15.36
CA THR A 5 -48.15 43.35 15.52
C THR A 5 -48.16 41.96 14.89
N ALA A 6 -47.93 41.95 13.58
CA ALA A 6 -47.47 40.79 12.83
C ALA A 6 -46.17 40.26 13.47
N ARG A 7 -46.24 39.13 14.20
CA ARG A 7 -45.04 38.35 14.54
C ARG A 7 -44.53 37.65 13.29
N GLN A 8 -43.77 38.40 12.47
CA GLN A 8 -42.84 37.82 11.51
C GLN A 8 -41.84 36.95 12.28
N ARG A 9 -42.02 35.62 12.21
CA ARG A 9 -40.91 34.69 12.42
C ARG A 9 -39.89 35.00 11.32
N LYS A 10 -38.84 35.77 11.66
CA LYS A 10 -37.63 35.86 10.84
C LYS A 10 -37.09 34.43 10.69
N PHE A 11 -37.44 33.76 9.60
CA PHE A 11 -36.63 32.66 9.09
C PHE A 11 -35.27 33.27 8.78
N VAL A 12 -34.31 33.09 9.68
CA VAL A 12 -32.91 33.37 9.38
C VAL A 12 -32.55 32.40 8.27
N MET A 13 -32.50 32.87 7.03
CA MET A 13 -31.91 32.10 5.94
C MET A 13 -30.47 31.84 6.34
N LYS A 14 -30.18 30.60 6.73
CA LYS A 14 -28.81 30.17 7.01
C LYS A 14 -28.02 30.34 5.71
N THR A 15 -27.04 31.22 5.73
CA THR A 15 -26.15 31.47 4.59
C THR A 15 -25.08 30.37 4.54
N PHE A 16 -24.69 29.97 3.34
CA PHE A 16 -23.60 29.02 3.15
C PHE A 16 -22.33 29.55 3.84
N GLN A 17 -21.66 28.67 4.59
CA GLN A 17 -20.36 28.96 5.19
C GLN A 17 -19.30 28.16 4.46
N LYS A 18 -18.19 28.82 4.09
CA LYS A 18 -17.08 28.12 3.47
C LYS A 18 -16.49 27.11 4.44
N PRO A 19 -16.34 25.84 4.04
CA PRO A 19 -15.79 24.83 4.91
C PRO A 19 -14.30 25.12 5.18
N VAL A 20 -13.94 25.05 6.46
CA VAL A 20 -12.58 25.02 6.99
C VAL A 20 -12.03 23.59 6.91
N LYS A 21 -12.89 22.58 7.07
CA LYS A 21 -12.53 21.16 6.92
C LYS A 21 -12.75 20.62 5.51
N PHE A 22 -11.95 19.62 5.11
CA PHE A 22 -12.07 18.95 3.81
C PHE A 22 -12.29 17.44 3.94
N PHE A 23 -12.73 16.79 2.86
CA PHE A 23 -12.81 15.33 2.79
C PHE A 23 -11.42 14.75 2.48
N GLU A 24 -10.98 13.75 3.26
CA GLU A 24 -9.62 13.26 3.18
C GLU A 24 -9.43 12.21 2.08
N GLU A 25 -8.49 12.45 1.16
CA GLU A 25 -8.26 11.61 -0.03
C GLU A 25 -6.85 11.00 -0.08
N GLN A 26 -5.92 11.47 0.75
CA GLN A 26 -4.51 11.05 0.77
C GLN A 26 -4.20 10.08 1.92
N GLY A 27 -5.18 9.82 2.79
CA GLY A 27 -5.18 8.69 3.73
C GLY A 27 -4.81 9.01 5.18
N PHE A 28 -4.28 10.20 5.47
CA PHE A 28 -4.09 10.70 6.83
C PHE A 28 -5.18 11.71 7.17
N VAL A 29 -6.10 11.37 8.06
CA VAL A 29 -7.18 12.28 8.47
C VAL A 29 -6.75 12.96 9.77
N SER A 30 -6.66 14.29 9.76
CA SER A 30 -6.57 15.06 11.01
C SER A 30 -7.97 15.51 11.41
N PRO A 31 -8.49 15.16 12.59
CA PRO A 31 -9.83 15.60 13.04
C PRO A 31 -10.00 17.12 13.11
N THR A 32 -8.89 17.88 13.15
CA THR A 32 -8.89 19.35 13.13
C THR A 32 -9.13 19.92 11.73
N ASN A 33 -8.66 19.23 10.69
CA ASN A 33 -8.59 19.77 9.32
C ASN A 33 -9.48 19.00 8.34
N SER A 34 -9.97 17.82 8.71
CA SER A 34 -10.71 16.93 7.82
C SER A 34 -11.98 16.39 8.50
N TYR A 35 -13.02 16.10 7.71
CA TYR A 35 -14.19 15.37 8.20
C TYR A 35 -13.81 13.93 8.56
N PHE A 36 -14.36 13.42 9.66
CA PHE A 36 -13.88 12.16 10.23
C PHE A 36 -14.98 11.34 10.89
N VAL A 37 -14.98 10.02 10.69
CA VAL A 37 -15.81 9.07 11.45
C VAL A 37 -14.98 7.86 11.88
N PRO A 38 -15.14 7.38 13.13
CA PRO A 38 -14.47 6.16 13.57
C PRO A 38 -15.06 4.93 12.85
N PHE A 39 -14.25 3.90 12.66
CA PHE A 39 -14.74 2.62 12.17
C PHE A 39 -15.55 1.91 13.26
N ASP A 40 -16.76 1.47 12.92
CA ASP A 40 -17.55 0.60 13.78
C ASP A 40 -17.08 -0.86 13.66
N ASN A 41 -17.16 -1.64 14.75
CA ASN A 41 -16.94 -3.09 14.75
C ASN A 41 -15.57 -3.55 14.22
N VAL A 42 -14.50 -2.82 14.51
CA VAL A 42 -13.13 -3.27 14.24
C VAL A 42 -12.76 -4.36 15.25
N VAL A 43 -13.00 -5.61 14.86
CA VAL A 43 -12.83 -6.78 15.71
C VAL A 43 -11.92 -7.82 15.07
N ASN A 44 -11.32 -8.66 15.91
CA ASN A 44 -10.58 -9.82 15.44
C ASN A 44 -11.48 -11.01 15.06
N THR A 45 -10.88 -12.14 14.66
CA THR A 45 -11.58 -13.41 14.35
C THR A 45 -12.39 -13.99 15.52
N LYS A 46 -12.17 -13.51 16.75
CA LYS A 46 -12.90 -13.88 17.96
C LYS A 46 -13.93 -12.82 18.38
N ASN A 47 -14.24 -11.86 17.50
CA ASN A 47 -15.18 -10.76 17.72
C ASN A 47 -14.79 -9.84 18.90
N GLN A 48 -13.49 -9.65 19.14
CA GLN A 48 -12.95 -8.77 20.17
C GLN A 48 -12.44 -7.48 19.55
N ASP A 49 -12.87 -6.34 20.10
CA ASP A 49 -12.39 -5.02 19.68
C ASP A 49 -10.92 -4.77 20.11
N MET A 50 -10.31 -3.71 19.55
CA MET A 50 -8.93 -3.36 19.88
C MET A 50 -8.69 -3.09 21.35
N LYS A 51 -9.63 -2.43 22.03
CA LYS A 51 -9.49 -2.16 23.47
C LYS A 51 -9.46 -3.45 24.27
N THR A 52 -10.28 -4.43 23.90
CA THR A 52 -10.31 -5.77 24.48
C THR A 52 -9.01 -6.51 24.22
N MET A 53 -8.49 -6.48 22.98
CA MET A 53 -7.20 -7.10 22.65
C MET A 53 -6.03 -6.48 23.44
N VAL A 54 -5.99 -5.15 23.54
CA VAL A 54 -5.00 -4.43 24.34
C VAL A 54 -5.16 -4.76 25.81
N ASN A 55 -6.39 -4.77 26.36
CA ASN A 55 -6.68 -5.13 27.75
C ASN A 55 -6.28 -6.57 28.10
N LEU A 56 -6.29 -7.48 27.12
CA LEU A 56 -5.85 -8.87 27.26
C LEU A 56 -4.34 -9.05 27.06
N GLY A 57 -3.60 -7.98 26.78
CA GLY A 57 -2.15 -8.03 26.55
C GLY A 57 -1.77 -8.79 25.28
N ARG A 58 -2.66 -8.82 24.28
CA ARG A 58 -2.41 -9.53 23.03
C ARG A 58 -1.52 -8.74 22.11
N TYR A 59 -0.70 -9.45 21.35
CA TYR A 59 -0.07 -8.88 20.18
C TYR A 59 -1.03 -9.08 19.02
N PHE A 60 -1.16 -8.10 18.14
CA PHE A 60 -2.09 -8.16 17.02
C PHE A 60 -1.47 -7.55 15.78
N SER A 61 -1.90 -8.06 14.64
CA SER A 61 -1.53 -7.52 13.33
C SER A 61 -2.77 -6.98 12.65
N ILE A 62 -2.64 -5.82 12.03
CA ILE A 62 -3.75 -5.17 11.36
C ILE A 62 -3.45 -5.10 9.88
N TYR A 63 -4.33 -5.81 9.18
CA TYR A 63 -4.30 -5.91 7.76
C TYR A 63 -5.29 -4.93 7.18
N ALA A 64 -4.82 -3.96 6.40
CA ALA A 64 -5.73 -3.21 5.56
C ALA A 64 -5.05 -2.66 4.30
N PRO A 65 -5.80 -2.43 3.20
CA PRO A 65 -5.29 -1.88 1.94
C PRO A 65 -4.85 -0.40 2.05
N ARG A 66 -3.92 0.10 1.23
CA ARG A 66 -3.54 1.53 1.22
C ARG A 66 -4.78 2.45 1.17
N GLN A 67 -4.71 3.62 1.81
CA GLN A 67 -5.80 4.62 1.86
C GLN A 67 -7.10 4.15 2.54
N SER A 68 -7.05 3.11 3.37
CA SER A 68 -8.22 2.65 4.13
C SER A 68 -8.47 3.41 5.45
N GLY A 69 -7.85 4.58 5.68
CA GLY A 69 -7.95 5.31 6.94
C GLY A 69 -7.30 4.64 8.17
N LYS A 70 -6.33 3.73 7.96
CA LYS A 70 -5.58 3.02 9.03
C LYS A 70 -4.97 3.97 10.04
N THR A 71 -4.08 4.84 9.57
CA THR A 71 -3.28 5.73 10.42
C THR A 71 -4.20 6.58 11.29
N THR A 72 -5.25 7.15 10.70
CA THR A 72 -6.32 7.86 11.41
C THR A 72 -6.92 7.02 12.53
N PHE A 73 -7.43 5.83 12.20
CA PHE A 73 -8.06 4.94 13.16
C PHE A 73 -7.12 4.61 14.34
N PHE A 74 -5.82 4.44 14.09
CA PHE A 74 -4.84 4.23 15.15
C PHE A 74 -4.61 5.44 16.02
N TYR A 75 -4.52 6.63 15.43
CA TYR A 75 -4.43 7.87 16.20
C TYR A 75 -5.65 8.04 17.12
N ASP A 76 -6.86 7.75 16.63
CA ASP A 76 -8.08 7.86 17.45
C ASP A 76 -8.19 6.77 18.50
N PHE A 77 -7.81 5.54 18.16
CA PHE A 77 -7.69 4.48 19.17
C PHE A 77 -6.73 4.90 20.27
N CYS A 78 -5.54 5.40 19.91
CA CYS A 78 -4.55 5.86 20.88
C CYS A 78 -5.12 6.97 21.76
N ARG A 79 -5.82 7.96 21.20
CA ARG A 79 -6.49 9.01 21.98
C ARG A 79 -7.54 8.45 22.93
N SER A 80 -8.32 7.46 22.50
CA SER A 80 -9.39 6.87 23.32
C SER A 80 -8.90 6.15 24.59
N ILE A 81 -7.62 5.74 24.60
CA ILE A 81 -6.95 5.12 25.75
C ILE A 81 -5.89 6.04 26.38
N GLU A 82 -5.69 7.26 25.85
CA GLU A 82 -4.71 8.22 26.35
C GLU A 82 -5.14 8.89 27.66
N ASP A 83 -6.43 8.93 27.98
CA ASP A 83 -6.90 9.46 29.26
C ASP A 83 -6.70 8.47 30.42
N ASP A 84 -6.47 7.19 30.12
CA ASP A 84 -6.27 6.16 31.14
C ASP A 84 -4.79 6.18 31.63
N PRO A 85 -4.54 6.49 32.91
CA PRO A 85 -3.19 6.56 33.47
C PRO A 85 -2.51 5.19 33.61
N LEU A 86 -3.24 4.09 33.39
CA LEU A 86 -2.69 2.74 33.34
C LEU A 86 -1.88 2.51 32.06
N TYR A 87 -2.26 3.16 30.95
CA TYR A 87 -1.68 2.93 29.64
C TYR A 87 -0.59 3.95 29.29
N VAL A 88 0.50 3.44 28.73
CA VAL A 88 1.61 4.23 28.17
C VAL A 88 1.74 3.86 26.71
N ILE A 89 1.25 4.72 25.82
CA ILE A 89 1.17 4.42 24.39
C ILE A 89 2.40 4.95 23.67
N ILE A 90 3.05 4.07 22.92
CA ILE A 90 4.19 4.40 22.07
C ILE A 90 3.77 4.13 20.62
N LEU A 91 3.31 5.19 19.95
CA LEU A 91 3.03 5.16 18.51
C LEU A 91 4.29 5.53 17.72
N MET A 92 4.69 4.69 16.78
CA MET A 92 5.82 4.91 15.87
C MET A 92 5.45 4.53 14.43
N SER A 93 6.13 5.10 13.44
CA SER A 93 5.92 4.79 12.02
C SER A 93 7.26 4.46 11.36
N PHE A 94 7.29 3.42 10.53
CA PHE A 94 8.47 2.98 9.79
C PHE A 94 8.52 3.43 8.31
N GLN A 95 7.69 4.39 7.91
CA GLN A 95 7.60 4.91 6.53
C GLN A 95 8.94 5.17 5.81
N ALA A 96 9.91 5.74 6.51
CA ALA A 96 11.16 6.25 5.93
C ALA A 96 12.42 5.41 6.23
N TYR A 97 12.26 4.15 6.65
CA TYR A 97 13.37 3.37 7.23
C TYR A 97 13.94 2.30 6.29
N GLN A 98 13.39 2.09 5.09
CA GLN A 98 13.77 0.94 4.25
C GLN A 98 15.24 0.95 3.82
N THR A 99 15.84 2.14 3.69
CA THR A 99 17.18 2.34 3.11
C THR A 99 18.25 2.65 4.14
N ILE A 100 17.91 2.71 5.44
CA ILE A 100 18.88 3.04 6.48
C ILE A 100 19.56 1.79 7.04
N SER A 101 20.74 1.97 7.67
CA SER A 101 21.43 0.89 8.36
C SER A 101 20.71 0.48 9.65
N ALA A 102 20.93 -0.76 10.10
CA ALA A 102 20.41 -1.29 11.37
C ALA A 102 20.75 -0.38 12.56
N GLU A 103 22.00 0.08 12.66
CA GLU A 103 22.43 1.01 13.72
C GLU A 103 21.59 2.30 13.75
N LYS A 104 21.36 2.92 12.59
CA LYS A 104 20.52 4.12 12.49
C LYS A 104 19.06 3.81 12.80
N PHE A 105 18.57 2.63 12.44
CA PHE A 105 17.22 2.17 12.73
C PHE A 105 16.98 2.05 14.24
N TYR A 106 17.82 1.32 14.96
CA TYR A 106 17.69 1.18 16.41
C TYR A 106 17.94 2.49 17.17
N ALA A 107 18.89 3.32 16.71
CA ALA A 107 19.08 4.65 17.29
C ALA A 107 17.81 5.53 17.21
N ARG A 108 17.07 5.44 16.09
CA ARG A 108 15.78 6.14 15.92
C ARG A 108 14.68 5.54 16.79
N ILE A 109 14.61 4.22 16.88
CA ILE A 109 13.69 3.54 17.80
C ILE A 109 13.95 4.00 19.24
N ASN A 110 15.22 4.05 19.65
CA ASN A 110 15.63 4.52 20.97
C ASN A 110 15.13 5.94 21.24
N GLU A 111 15.40 6.87 20.33
CA GLU A 111 14.97 8.28 20.43
C GLU A 111 13.45 8.39 20.59
N ILE A 112 12.68 7.64 19.79
CA ILE A 112 11.21 7.67 19.80
C ILE A 112 10.67 7.10 21.12
N ILE A 113 11.15 5.92 21.54
CA ILE A 113 10.72 5.26 22.77
C ILE A 113 11.04 6.16 23.96
N GLN A 114 12.28 6.65 24.07
CA GLN A 114 12.71 7.48 25.17
C GLN A 114 11.86 8.74 25.28
N LYS A 115 11.69 9.46 24.17
CA LYS A 115 10.88 10.68 24.14
C LYS A 115 9.45 10.42 24.57
N LYS A 116 8.79 9.40 24.00
CA LYS A 116 7.35 9.13 24.27
C LYS A 116 7.12 8.54 25.65
N LEU A 117 7.94 7.58 26.07
CA LEU A 117 7.86 6.95 27.38
C LEU A 117 8.05 7.98 28.49
N ILE A 118 9.15 8.76 28.44
CA ILE A 118 9.45 9.76 29.47
C ILE A 118 8.39 10.87 29.49
N HIS A 119 7.96 11.36 28.32
CA HIS A 119 6.91 12.38 28.25
C HIS A 119 5.61 11.92 28.92
N ARG A 120 5.15 10.71 28.58
CA ARG A 120 3.90 10.15 29.12
C ARG A 120 4.00 9.82 30.60
N LEU A 121 5.10 9.19 31.04
CA LEU A 121 5.31 8.89 32.46
C LEU A 121 5.37 10.19 33.30
N THR A 122 5.92 11.27 32.75
CA THR A 122 5.95 12.58 33.40
C THR A 122 4.55 13.20 33.48
N SER A 123 3.75 13.13 32.40
CA SER A 123 2.41 13.72 32.38
C SER A 123 1.45 13.03 33.37
N ILE A 124 1.57 11.72 33.54
CA ILE A 124 0.77 10.95 34.52
C ILE A 124 1.37 10.96 35.93
N LYS A 125 2.45 11.72 36.17
CA LYS A 125 3.16 11.82 37.46
C LYS A 125 3.60 10.46 38.03
N CYS A 126 4.12 9.58 37.16
CA CYS A 126 4.64 8.27 37.55
C CYS A 126 5.88 8.45 38.45
N SER A 127 5.91 7.77 39.60
CA SER A 127 7.01 7.82 40.57
C SER A 127 8.35 7.34 39.99
N GLU A 128 8.29 6.45 39.02
CA GLU A 128 9.41 5.70 38.46
C GLU A 128 10.06 6.42 37.27
N VAL A 129 9.55 7.60 36.85
CA VAL A 129 10.08 8.41 35.73
C VAL A 129 11.60 8.58 35.79
N ASN A 130 12.13 8.92 36.96
CA ASN A 130 13.55 9.24 37.10
C ASN A 130 14.42 7.99 36.96
N ALA A 131 13.97 6.84 37.49
CA ALA A 131 14.64 5.56 37.34
C ALA A 131 14.65 5.10 35.88
N VAL A 132 13.50 5.24 35.18
CA VAL A 132 13.40 4.94 33.74
C VAL A 132 14.34 5.84 32.93
N ARG A 133 14.36 7.14 33.21
CA ARG A 133 15.23 8.10 32.52
C ARG A 133 16.71 7.72 32.68
N GLN A 134 17.14 7.48 33.91
CA GLN A 134 18.52 7.11 34.21
C GLN A 134 18.95 5.81 33.53
N TYR A 135 18.06 4.82 33.49
CA TYR A 135 18.33 3.56 32.79
C TYR A 135 18.50 3.79 31.28
N MET A 136 17.56 4.49 30.64
CA MET A 136 17.60 4.73 29.20
C MET A 136 18.80 5.61 28.76
N ASP A 137 19.24 6.54 29.61
CA ASP A 137 20.42 7.38 29.33
C ASP A 137 21.72 6.57 29.38
N SER A 138 21.76 5.48 30.15
CA SER A 138 22.95 4.62 30.31
C SER A 138 22.96 3.40 29.39
N HIS A 139 21.79 2.97 28.90
CA HIS A 139 21.61 1.76 28.09
C HIS A 139 20.78 2.07 26.83
N PRO A 140 21.36 2.76 25.83
CA PRO A 140 20.66 3.05 24.59
C PRO A 140 20.38 1.78 23.78
N VAL A 141 19.23 1.74 23.10
CA VAL A 141 18.92 0.66 22.16
C VAL A 141 19.74 0.83 20.87
N SER A 142 20.66 -0.10 20.62
CA SER A 142 21.55 -0.13 19.45
C SER A 142 21.25 -1.26 18.47
N ASP A 143 20.51 -2.28 18.91
CA ASP A 143 20.19 -3.50 18.17
C ASP A 143 18.94 -4.20 18.76
N HIS A 144 18.57 -5.35 18.20
CA HIS A 144 17.44 -6.16 18.66
C HIS A 144 17.65 -6.75 20.07
N LEU A 145 18.90 -7.05 20.46
CA LEU A 145 19.21 -7.61 21.78
C LEU A 145 19.04 -6.56 22.89
N SER A 146 19.58 -5.38 22.69
CA SER A 146 19.39 -4.22 23.57
C SER A 146 17.93 -3.77 23.61
N PHE A 147 17.16 -3.95 22.52
CA PHE A 147 15.71 -3.74 22.52
C PHE A 147 14.99 -4.75 23.42
N TYR A 148 15.38 -6.03 23.40
CA TYR A 148 14.86 -7.04 24.35
C TYR A 148 15.19 -6.63 25.80
N GLN A 149 16.46 -6.34 26.06
CA GLN A 149 16.97 -5.96 27.38
C GLN A 149 16.28 -4.73 27.94
N LEU A 150 15.94 -3.75 27.10
CA LEU A 150 15.17 -2.58 27.50
C LEU A 150 13.88 -3.02 28.19
N PHE A 151 13.06 -3.86 27.55
CA PHE A 151 11.77 -4.25 28.12
C PHE A 151 11.90 -5.23 29.30
N GLU A 152 12.90 -6.10 29.28
CA GLU A 152 13.26 -6.92 30.43
C GLU A 152 13.55 -6.07 31.67
N ASN A 153 14.36 -5.02 31.52
CA ASN A 153 14.70 -4.12 32.64
C ASN A 153 13.55 -3.19 33.01
N LEU A 154 12.75 -2.75 32.05
CA LEU A 154 11.53 -1.98 32.35
C LEU A 154 10.52 -2.79 33.17
N ASN A 155 10.48 -4.13 33.06
CA ASN A 155 9.65 -4.96 33.94
C ASN A 155 10.05 -4.84 35.42
N ILE A 156 11.33 -4.52 35.69
CA ILE A 156 11.85 -4.34 37.05
C ILE A 156 11.55 -2.92 37.57
N ILE A 157 11.55 -1.93 36.69
CA ILE A 157 11.43 -0.52 37.06
C ILE A 157 9.97 -0.07 37.08
N ILE A 158 9.16 -0.48 36.10
CA ILE A 158 7.80 0.02 35.89
C ILE A 158 6.80 -1.01 36.45
N HIS A 159 6.20 -0.66 37.58
CA HIS A 159 5.11 -1.43 38.16
C HIS A 159 3.76 -0.80 37.81
N ASN A 160 2.72 -1.63 37.63
CA ASN A 160 1.34 -1.18 37.42
C ASN A 160 1.10 -0.25 36.23
N LYS A 161 1.96 -0.27 35.20
CA LYS A 161 1.71 0.41 33.92
C LYS A 161 1.79 -0.58 32.78
N LYS A 162 1.00 -0.32 31.74
CA LYS A 162 0.90 -1.14 30.53
C LYS A 162 1.44 -0.35 29.36
N ILE A 163 2.65 -0.66 28.92
CA ILE A 163 3.23 -0.07 27.70
C ILE A 163 2.58 -0.75 26.51
N VAL A 164 1.96 0.04 25.64
CA VAL A 164 1.32 -0.41 24.41
C VAL A 164 2.07 0.19 23.24
N MET A 165 2.69 -0.64 22.42
CA MET A 165 3.43 -0.19 21.24
C MET A 165 2.59 -0.38 19.99
N ILE A 166 2.38 0.69 19.22
CA ILE A 166 1.73 0.62 17.90
C ILE A 166 2.74 1.04 16.85
N ILE A 167 3.02 0.14 15.91
CA ILE A 167 3.97 0.35 14.82
C ILE A 167 3.19 0.48 13.51
N ASP A 168 3.14 1.69 12.98
CA ASP A 168 2.57 1.99 11.67
C ASP A 168 3.59 1.78 10.54
N GLU A 169 3.07 1.48 9.36
CA GLU A 169 3.85 1.23 8.14
C GLU A 169 5.02 0.25 8.36
N PHE A 170 4.77 -0.90 9.02
CA PHE A 170 5.79 -1.90 9.35
C PHE A 170 6.63 -2.35 8.13
N GLU A 171 6.03 -2.35 6.94
CA GLU A 171 6.67 -2.58 5.64
C GLU A 171 7.87 -1.66 5.33
N GLY A 172 7.97 -0.52 6.01
CA GLY A 172 9.04 0.43 5.85
C GLY A 172 10.33 0.07 6.62
N MET A 173 10.32 -1.03 7.38
CA MET A 173 11.47 -1.53 8.12
C MET A 173 12.63 -1.99 7.20
N PRO A 174 13.91 -1.83 7.60
CA PRO A 174 15.03 -2.44 6.88
C PRO A 174 14.84 -3.96 6.75
N HIS A 175 14.89 -4.48 5.51
CA HIS A 175 14.65 -5.91 5.25
C HIS A 175 15.56 -6.86 6.03
N SER A 176 16.80 -6.46 6.32
CA SER A 176 17.75 -7.25 7.10
C SER A 176 17.35 -7.40 8.57
N GLU A 177 16.54 -6.49 9.11
CA GLU A 177 16.18 -6.46 10.53
C GLU A 177 14.80 -7.07 10.80
N ILE A 178 13.96 -7.25 9.79
CA ILE A 178 12.61 -7.83 9.94
C ILE A 178 12.65 -9.14 10.75
N PRO A 179 13.51 -10.13 10.45
CA PRO A 179 13.55 -11.38 11.21
C PRO A 179 13.95 -11.15 12.67
N ASN A 180 15.04 -10.42 12.91
CA ASN A 180 15.58 -10.16 14.25
C ASN A 180 14.56 -9.47 15.15
N PHE A 181 13.93 -8.41 14.65
CA PHE A 181 12.95 -7.65 15.41
C PHE A 181 11.69 -8.45 15.72
N LEU A 182 11.19 -9.22 14.76
CA LEU A 182 10.02 -10.07 14.98
C LEU A 182 10.32 -11.22 15.95
N MET A 183 11.51 -11.81 15.92
CA MET A 183 11.97 -12.79 16.91
C MET A 183 12.03 -12.17 18.30
N THR A 184 12.63 -10.99 18.44
CA THR A 184 12.67 -10.28 19.73
C THR A 184 11.27 -10.01 20.29
N LEU A 185 10.32 -9.57 19.46
CA LEU A 185 8.93 -9.37 19.91
C LEU A 185 8.28 -10.68 20.34
N ARG A 186 8.58 -11.80 19.67
CA ARG A 186 8.09 -13.13 20.04
C ARG A 186 8.61 -13.58 21.39
N ASP A 187 9.90 -13.42 21.61
CA ASP A 187 10.57 -13.84 22.83
C ASP A 187 9.99 -13.04 24.01
N LEU A 188 9.90 -11.71 23.87
CA LEU A 188 9.20 -10.84 24.82
C LEU A 188 7.74 -11.25 25.05
N TYR A 189 7.03 -11.71 24.02
CA TYR A 189 5.67 -12.20 24.22
C TYR A 189 5.65 -13.51 25.00
N GLN A 190 6.44 -14.50 24.60
CA GLN A 190 6.42 -15.85 25.17
C GLN A 190 6.91 -15.88 26.60
N ASP A 191 8.02 -15.19 26.88
CA ASP A 191 8.64 -15.16 28.21
C ASP A 191 7.73 -14.49 29.24
N TYR A 192 6.91 -13.53 28.79
CA TYR A 192 6.07 -12.71 29.66
C TYR A 192 4.55 -12.90 29.43
N LYS A 193 4.08 -13.91 28.69
CA LYS A 193 2.63 -14.11 28.44
C LYS A 193 1.84 -14.43 29.72
N ASP A 194 2.44 -15.18 30.63
CA ASP A 194 1.81 -15.64 31.88
C ASP A 194 2.16 -14.73 33.08
N VAL A 195 3.00 -13.72 32.84
CA VAL A 195 3.41 -12.74 33.86
C VAL A 195 2.37 -11.63 33.96
N LYS A 196 1.82 -11.45 35.18
CA LYS A 196 0.79 -10.43 35.44
C LYS A 196 1.32 -9.00 35.33
N GLU A 197 2.55 -8.77 35.79
CA GLU A 197 3.22 -7.48 35.75
C GLU A 197 4.34 -7.51 34.72
N LYS A 198 4.05 -6.97 33.52
CA LYS A 198 5.02 -6.76 32.46
C LYS A 198 4.87 -5.35 31.90
N ALA A 199 5.99 -4.72 31.60
CA ALA A 199 6.07 -3.39 31.02
C ALA A 199 5.52 -3.40 29.60
N LEU A 200 6.10 -4.18 28.68
CA LEU A 200 5.56 -4.33 27.32
C LEU A 200 4.31 -5.21 27.34
N TYR A 201 3.16 -4.55 27.37
CA TYR A 201 1.89 -5.21 27.61
C TYR A 201 1.25 -5.71 26.31
N SER A 202 1.27 -4.90 25.26
CA SER A 202 0.63 -5.20 23.97
C SER A 202 1.38 -4.52 22.83
N VAL A 203 1.40 -5.18 21.67
CA VAL A 203 2.03 -4.68 20.44
C VAL A 203 1.04 -4.80 19.27
N GLY A 204 0.80 -3.69 18.58
CA GLY A 204 0.01 -3.64 17.35
C GLY A 204 0.90 -3.32 16.15
N LEU A 205 0.98 -4.25 15.19
CA LEU A 205 1.70 -4.02 13.94
C LEU A 205 0.71 -3.69 12.81
N VAL A 206 0.97 -2.61 12.09
CA VAL A 206 0.11 -2.09 11.03
C VAL A 206 0.88 -2.02 9.73
N GLY A 207 0.19 -2.31 8.61
CA GLY A 207 0.82 -2.25 7.28
C GLY A 207 1.65 -3.49 6.95
N ILE A 208 1.38 -4.62 7.60
CA ILE A 208 1.98 -5.90 7.20
C ILE A 208 1.38 -6.31 5.87
N ARG A 209 2.22 -6.34 4.83
CA ARG A 209 1.79 -6.84 3.54
C ARG A 209 1.71 -8.36 3.59
N ASN A 210 2.80 -9.10 3.53
CA ASN A 210 2.68 -10.55 3.35
C ASN A 210 2.76 -11.32 4.67
N MET A 211 1.94 -12.37 4.83
CA MET A 211 2.04 -13.31 5.95
C MET A 211 3.41 -13.98 5.98
N SER A 212 4.03 -14.20 4.83
CA SER A 212 5.40 -14.73 4.70
C SER A 212 6.48 -13.78 5.23
N GLN A 213 6.24 -12.46 5.32
CA GLN A 213 7.17 -11.54 6.01
C GLN A 213 7.13 -11.69 7.53
N LEU A 214 6.07 -12.31 8.04
CA LEU A 214 5.93 -12.63 9.45
C LEU A 214 6.37 -14.06 9.76
N VAL A 215 6.81 -14.87 8.79
CA VAL A 215 7.27 -16.24 9.01
C VAL A 215 8.79 -16.21 9.07
N VAL A 216 9.34 -16.44 10.26
CA VAL A 216 10.76 -16.75 10.46
C VAL A 216 10.79 -18.22 10.85
N ASP A 217 11.50 -19.06 10.10
CA ASP A 217 11.64 -20.51 10.32
C ASP A 217 10.32 -21.29 10.47
N ASP A 218 9.42 -21.19 9.48
CA ASP A 218 8.09 -21.87 9.42
C ASP A 218 7.13 -21.58 10.59
N ILE A 219 7.50 -20.72 11.54
CA ILE A 219 6.65 -20.36 12.68
C ILE A 219 6.60 -18.85 12.79
N SER A 220 5.46 -18.26 12.39
CA SER A 220 5.29 -16.84 12.57
C SER A 220 5.32 -16.49 14.07
N PRO A 221 6.21 -15.59 14.53
CA PRO A 221 6.10 -14.95 15.84
C PRO A 221 4.72 -14.32 16.12
N PHE A 222 3.96 -14.01 15.06
CA PHE A 222 2.60 -13.50 15.09
C PHE A 222 1.53 -14.56 14.77
N ASN A 223 1.87 -15.85 14.66
CA ASN A 223 0.85 -16.92 14.67
C ASN A 223 0.15 -17.04 16.04
N ILE A 224 0.57 -16.23 17.01
CA ILE A 224 -0.02 -16.08 18.34
C ILE A 224 -0.95 -14.85 18.39
N ALA A 225 -0.93 -14.01 17.35
CA ALA A 225 -1.55 -12.70 17.30
C ALA A 225 -2.87 -12.73 16.53
N ASP A 226 -3.91 -12.13 17.10
CA ASP A 226 -5.19 -12.04 16.40
C ASP A 226 -5.09 -11.06 15.22
N GLN A 227 -5.74 -11.43 14.10
CA GLN A 227 -5.81 -10.59 12.91
C GLN A 227 -7.04 -9.69 12.98
N VAL A 228 -6.84 -8.41 12.67
CA VAL A 228 -7.89 -7.41 12.60
C VAL A 228 -7.95 -6.86 11.19
N THR A 229 -9.15 -6.85 10.60
CA THR A 229 -9.39 -6.25 9.29
C THR A 229 -10.22 -4.99 9.49
N LEU A 230 -9.82 -3.88 8.87
CA LEU A 230 -10.65 -2.67 8.91
C LEU A 230 -11.88 -2.86 8.01
N PRO A 231 -13.11 -2.75 8.56
CA PRO A 231 -14.33 -2.86 7.78
C PRO A 231 -14.54 -1.60 6.92
N PRO A 232 -15.33 -1.68 5.84
CA PRO A 232 -15.82 -0.50 5.15
C PRO A 232 -16.74 0.34 6.07
N PHE A 233 -16.90 1.61 5.76
CA PHE A 233 -17.85 2.50 6.43
C PHE A 233 -19.28 1.97 6.32
N SER A 234 -19.97 1.91 7.45
CA SER A 234 -21.40 1.64 7.47
C SER A 234 -22.19 2.82 6.89
N LEU A 235 -23.46 2.60 6.55
CA LEU A 235 -24.38 3.69 6.16
C LEU A 235 -24.42 4.81 7.21
N LYS A 236 -24.39 4.43 8.50
CA LYS A 236 -24.34 5.38 9.60
C LYS A 236 -23.04 6.19 9.60
N ASN A 237 -21.89 5.56 9.37
CA ASN A 237 -20.61 6.29 9.28
C ASN A 237 -20.63 7.31 8.14
N ILE A 238 -21.17 6.95 6.97
CA ILE A 238 -21.28 7.90 5.84
C ILE A 238 -22.22 9.06 6.20
N HIS A 239 -23.36 8.76 6.83
CA HIS A 239 -24.29 9.78 7.30
C HIS A 239 -23.63 10.75 8.30
N ASP A 240 -22.94 10.22 9.31
CA ASP A 240 -22.27 11.02 10.34
C ASP A 240 -21.11 11.86 9.75
N LEU A 241 -20.42 11.34 8.73
CA LEU A 241 -19.36 12.05 8.01
C LEU A 241 -19.91 13.26 7.26
N TYR A 242 -20.97 13.09 6.46
CA TYR A 242 -21.59 14.18 5.71
C TYR A 242 -22.41 15.13 6.57
N THR A 243 -22.88 14.67 7.73
CA THR A 243 -23.52 15.52 8.74
C THR A 243 -22.54 16.57 9.27
N GLN A 244 -21.26 16.24 9.45
CA GLN A 244 -20.26 17.23 9.87
C GLN A 244 -20.11 18.36 8.84
N PHE A 245 -20.04 18.01 7.55
CA PHE A 245 -20.06 19.02 6.48
C PHE A 245 -21.34 19.86 6.53
N THR A 246 -22.50 19.21 6.70
CA THR A 246 -23.80 19.90 6.80
C THR A 246 -23.85 20.88 7.97
N GLN A 247 -23.31 20.50 9.13
CA GLN A 247 -23.26 21.34 10.33
C GLN A 247 -22.36 22.57 10.12
N GLU A 248 -21.28 22.40 9.38
CA GLU A 248 -20.31 23.45 9.08
C GLU A 248 -20.81 24.41 8.00
N THR A 249 -21.33 23.90 6.89
CA THR A 249 -21.67 24.71 5.70
C THR A 249 -23.14 25.09 5.60
N ASN A 250 -24.01 24.45 6.37
CA ASN A 250 -25.47 24.47 6.23
C ASN A 250 -25.98 23.91 4.88
N GLN A 251 -25.18 23.09 4.20
CA GLN A 251 -25.59 22.36 3.00
C GLN A 251 -25.88 20.89 3.34
N PRO A 252 -27.16 20.48 3.41
CA PRO A 252 -27.53 19.13 3.79
C PRO A 252 -27.35 18.11 2.65
N PHE A 253 -27.22 16.85 3.02
CA PHE A 253 -27.36 15.71 2.11
C PHE A 253 -28.70 15.04 2.36
N ASN A 254 -29.44 14.73 1.29
CA ASN A 254 -30.67 13.94 1.44
C ASN A 254 -30.33 12.49 1.79
N GLU A 255 -31.20 11.82 2.56
CA GLU A 255 -31.04 10.41 2.95
C GLU A 255 -30.90 9.47 1.74
N ASP A 256 -31.67 9.74 0.69
CA ASP A 256 -31.67 8.95 -0.55
C ASP A 256 -30.34 9.08 -1.32
N ALA A 257 -29.70 10.26 -1.24
CA ALA A 257 -28.35 10.51 -1.76
C ALA A 257 -27.29 9.75 -0.94
N ILE A 258 -27.37 9.78 0.40
CA ILE A 258 -26.45 9.05 1.28
C ILE A 258 -26.56 7.53 1.04
N GLN A 259 -27.78 7.01 0.94
CA GLN A 259 -28.02 5.61 0.61
C GLN A 259 -27.41 5.25 -0.75
N LYS A 260 -27.59 6.09 -1.77
CA LYS A 260 -27.00 5.87 -3.10
C LYS A 260 -25.47 5.84 -3.04
N ILE A 261 -24.85 6.74 -2.28
CA ILE A 261 -23.39 6.76 -2.07
C ILE A 261 -22.93 5.45 -1.42
N HIS A 262 -23.60 5.00 -0.36
CA HIS A 262 -23.28 3.72 0.29
C HIS A 262 -23.42 2.54 -0.68
N GLU A 263 -24.49 2.48 -1.48
CA GLU A 263 -24.70 1.42 -2.46
C GLU A 263 -23.57 1.37 -3.52
N GLN A 264 -23.15 2.52 -4.04
CA GLN A 264 -22.13 2.61 -5.10
C GLN A 264 -20.71 2.41 -4.58
N THR A 265 -20.40 2.89 -3.38
CA THR A 265 -19.06 2.78 -2.78
C THR A 265 -18.86 1.51 -1.99
N GLN A 266 -19.95 0.87 -1.54
CA GLN A 266 -19.95 -0.21 -0.55
C GLN A 266 -19.15 0.16 0.72
N GLY A 267 -19.15 1.45 1.09
CA GLY A 267 -18.46 1.98 2.26
C GLY A 267 -16.94 2.09 2.13
N GLN A 268 -16.37 1.95 0.93
CA GLN A 268 -14.93 2.11 0.75
C GLN A 268 -14.52 3.56 1.09
N PRO A 269 -13.63 3.79 2.08
CA PRO A 269 -13.40 5.13 2.63
C PRO A 269 -12.91 6.19 1.63
N TRP A 270 -12.03 5.82 0.71
CA TRP A 270 -11.49 6.74 -0.29
C TRP A 270 -12.58 7.22 -1.26
N LEU A 271 -13.41 6.31 -1.78
CA LEU A 271 -14.52 6.60 -2.68
C LEU A 271 -15.59 7.48 -2.00
N VAL A 272 -15.90 7.21 -0.73
CA VAL A 272 -16.83 8.03 0.06
C VAL A 272 -16.31 9.46 0.20
N ASN A 273 -15.04 9.64 0.57
CA ASN A 273 -14.44 10.96 0.69
C ASN A 273 -14.33 11.67 -0.67
N ARG A 274 -13.87 10.97 -1.72
CA ARG A 274 -13.73 11.54 -3.06
C ARG A 274 -15.07 12.00 -3.64
N LEU A 275 -16.14 11.21 -3.46
CA LEU A 275 -17.50 11.63 -3.83
C LEU A 275 -17.95 12.85 -3.03
N GLY A 276 -17.65 12.91 -1.73
CA GLY A 276 -17.90 14.09 -0.90
C GLY A 276 -17.25 15.35 -1.48
N THR A 277 -15.98 15.27 -1.87
CA THR A 277 -15.26 16.36 -2.54
C THR A 277 -15.91 16.74 -3.86
N ILE A 278 -16.15 15.80 -4.77
CA ILE A 278 -16.73 16.09 -6.09
C ILE A 278 -18.11 16.76 -5.93
N LEU A 279 -18.95 16.23 -5.04
CA LEU A 279 -20.29 16.75 -4.78
C LEU A 279 -20.26 18.20 -4.30
N THR A 280 -19.36 18.50 -3.37
CA THR A 280 -19.33 19.80 -2.68
C THR A 280 -18.46 20.85 -3.36
N THR A 281 -17.55 20.46 -4.25
CA THR A 281 -16.63 21.39 -4.92
C THR A 281 -16.87 21.52 -6.42
N GLN A 282 -17.44 20.51 -7.08
CA GLN A 282 -17.60 20.49 -8.54
C GLN A 282 -19.07 20.46 -8.96
N VAL A 283 -19.89 19.60 -8.34
CA VAL A 283 -21.30 19.44 -8.74
C VAL A 283 -22.17 20.53 -8.14
N LYS A 284 -22.02 20.79 -6.84
CA LYS A 284 -22.89 21.71 -6.11
C LYS A 284 -22.13 22.60 -5.13
N PRO A 285 -21.19 23.43 -5.62
CA PRO A 285 -20.36 24.28 -4.78
C PRO A 285 -21.13 25.48 -4.20
N ASP A 286 -20.65 25.94 -3.05
CA ASP A 286 -21.00 27.23 -2.43
C ASP A 286 -22.51 27.51 -2.28
N THR A 287 -23.31 26.50 -1.92
CA THR A 287 -24.77 26.61 -1.80
C THR A 287 -25.33 25.86 -0.60
N THR A 288 -26.48 26.29 -0.10
CA THR A 288 -27.23 25.57 0.96
C THR A 288 -28.27 24.61 0.40
N ALA A 289 -28.40 24.51 -0.93
CA ALA A 289 -29.32 23.57 -1.55
C ALA A 289 -28.89 22.11 -1.26
N PRO A 290 -29.83 21.23 -0.89
CA PRO A 290 -29.50 19.85 -0.52
C PRO A 290 -28.83 19.09 -1.66
N ILE A 291 -27.85 18.25 -1.34
CA ILE A 291 -27.29 17.26 -2.26
C ILE A 291 -28.33 16.16 -2.48
N THR A 292 -28.68 15.91 -3.74
CA THR A 292 -29.73 14.98 -4.18
C THR A 292 -29.14 13.74 -4.89
N ILE A 293 -29.96 12.71 -5.14
CA ILE A 293 -29.57 11.56 -5.97
C ILE A 293 -29.05 11.99 -7.35
N ASN A 294 -29.63 13.02 -7.97
CA ASN A 294 -29.20 13.47 -9.29
C ASN A 294 -27.77 14.04 -9.23
N ASP A 295 -27.46 14.80 -8.19
CA ASP A 295 -26.12 15.32 -7.95
C ASP A 295 -25.12 14.17 -7.74
N VAL A 296 -25.51 13.11 -7.02
CA VAL A 296 -24.71 11.88 -6.85
C VAL A 296 -24.46 11.17 -8.19
N ASN A 297 -25.46 11.05 -9.05
CA ASN A 297 -25.26 10.45 -10.37
C ASN A 297 -24.28 11.26 -11.22
N GLN A 298 -24.35 12.59 -11.18
CA GLN A 298 -23.39 13.47 -11.86
C GLN A 298 -21.97 13.29 -11.28
N ALA A 299 -21.83 13.26 -9.96
CA ALA A 299 -20.55 13.03 -9.30
C ALA A 299 -19.94 11.67 -9.66
N LEU A 300 -20.77 10.62 -9.80
CA LEU A 300 -20.32 9.29 -10.21
C LEU A 300 -19.79 9.28 -11.64
N THR A 301 -20.42 10.01 -12.57
CA THR A 301 -19.91 10.15 -13.94
C THR A 301 -18.54 10.83 -13.93
N ILE A 302 -18.41 11.95 -13.20
CA ILE A 302 -17.14 12.66 -13.05
C ILE A 302 -16.07 11.73 -12.47
N LEU A 303 -16.39 10.97 -11.41
CA LEU A 303 -15.45 10.06 -10.76
C LEU A 303 -15.00 8.92 -11.69
N VAL A 304 -15.89 8.37 -12.51
CA VAL A 304 -15.53 7.26 -13.41
C VAL A 304 -14.63 7.72 -14.55
N ASP A 305 -14.81 8.95 -15.04
CA ASP A 305 -14.00 9.53 -16.11
C ASP A 305 -12.69 10.17 -15.59
N GLU A 306 -12.60 10.37 -14.27
CA GLU A 306 -11.44 10.96 -13.61
C GLU A 306 -10.21 10.06 -13.67
N HIS A 307 -9.07 10.64 -14.07
CA HIS A 307 -7.76 9.99 -13.94
C HIS A 307 -7.17 10.29 -12.57
N ASN A 308 -6.91 9.25 -11.79
CA ASN A 308 -6.32 9.39 -10.45
C ASN A 308 -5.44 8.19 -10.10
N ASP A 309 -4.44 8.46 -9.26
CA ASP A 309 -3.46 7.46 -8.82
C ASP A 309 -4.09 6.23 -8.12
N HIS A 310 -5.29 6.40 -7.55
CA HIS A 310 -6.01 5.30 -6.91
C HIS A 310 -6.45 4.26 -7.93
N PHE A 311 -7.14 4.67 -8.99
CA PHE A 311 -7.54 3.76 -10.06
C PHE A 311 -6.36 3.23 -10.86
N ASP A 312 -5.32 4.04 -11.10
CA ASP A 312 -4.12 3.59 -11.79
C ASP A 312 -3.40 2.49 -10.99
N ASN A 313 -3.24 2.66 -9.68
CA ASN A 313 -2.65 1.63 -8.82
C ASN A 313 -3.51 0.35 -8.80
N LEU A 314 -4.84 0.47 -8.69
CA LEU A 314 -5.72 -0.70 -8.75
C LEU A 314 -5.65 -1.40 -10.12
N LEU A 315 -5.60 -0.63 -11.21
CA LEU A 315 -5.45 -1.16 -12.57
C LEU A 315 -4.15 -1.96 -12.69
N GLU A 316 -3.03 -1.43 -12.20
CA GLU A 316 -1.76 -2.16 -12.18
C GLU A 316 -1.89 -3.50 -11.46
N LYS A 317 -2.65 -3.57 -10.35
CA LYS A 317 -2.90 -4.83 -9.62
C LYS A 317 -3.88 -5.77 -10.32
N ILE A 318 -4.88 -5.23 -11.03
CA ILE A 318 -5.84 -6.00 -11.81
C ILE A 318 -5.14 -6.67 -12.99
N LEU A 319 -4.26 -5.96 -13.68
CA LEU A 319 -3.56 -6.48 -14.85
C LEU A 319 -2.72 -7.73 -14.52
N LEU A 320 -2.17 -7.84 -13.30
CA LEU A 320 -1.41 -9.01 -12.82
C LEU A 320 -2.25 -10.28 -12.71
N CYS A 321 -3.55 -10.10 -12.50
CA CYS A 321 -4.51 -11.19 -12.31
C CYS A 321 -5.66 -11.04 -13.29
N LYS A 322 -5.38 -10.54 -14.51
CA LYS A 322 -6.39 -10.09 -15.47
C LYS A 322 -7.42 -11.18 -15.74
N GLN A 323 -6.97 -12.42 -15.98
CA GLN A 323 -7.89 -13.53 -16.26
C GLN A 323 -8.80 -13.83 -15.07
N THR A 324 -8.25 -13.87 -13.86
CA THR A 324 -9.02 -14.06 -12.63
C THR A 324 -10.01 -12.92 -12.42
N PHE A 325 -9.59 -11.67 -12.64
CA PHE A 325 -10.47 -10.51 -12.55
C PHE A 325 -11.60 -10.58 -13.57
N LEU A 326 -11.32 -10.91 -14.84
CA LEU A 326 -12.34 -11.06 -15.89
C LEU A 326 -13.33 -12.18 -15.58
N ASN A 327 -12.84 -13.29 -15.01
CA ASN A 327 -13.70 -14.39 -14.57
C ASN A 327 -14.66 -13.93 -13.47
N VAL A 328 -14.16 -13.18 -12.47
CA VAL A 328 -14.97 -12.59 -11.40
C VAL A 328 -15.96 -11.56 -11.96
N TYR A 329 -15.51 -10.70 -12.86
CA TYR A 329 -16.29 -9.62 -13.43
C TYR A 329 -17.53 -10.12 -14.19
N ASN A 330 -17.35 -11.20 -14.98
CA ASN A 330 -18.36 -11.72 -15.90
C ASN A 330 -19.34 -12.68 -15.23
N ASN A 331 -18.87 -13.59 -14.36
CA ASN A 331 -19.66 -14.76 -13.94
C ASN A 331 -19.82 -14.93 -12.42
N ASP A 332 -19.26 -14.03 -11.60
CA ASP A 332 -19.05 -14.23 -10.16
C ASP A 332 -18.35 -15.58 -9.89
N ALA A 333 -17.03 -15.58 -9.76
CA ALA A 333 -16.25 -16.82 -9.67
C ALA A 333 -16.43 -17.53 -8.32
N ALA A 334 -16.23 -18.85 -8.30
CA ALA A 334 -16.19 -19.62 -7.06
C ALA A 334 -14.99 -19.19 -6.21
N TYR A 335 -15.22 -18.97 -4.92
CA TYR A 335 -14.14 -18.64 -4.00
C TYR A 335 -13.22 -19.84 -3.80
N SER A 336 -11.92 -19.65 -4.01
CA SER A 336 -10.90 -20.64 -3.68
C SER A 336 -9.87 -20.04 -2.73
N LYS A 337 -9.66 -20.70 -1.59
CA LYS A 337 -8.64 -20.31 -0.60
C LYS A 337 -7.21 -20.45 -1.14
N TYR A 338 -7.01 -21.32 -2.14
CA TYR A 338 -5.69 -21.64 -2.69
C TYR A 338 -5.40 -20.91 -4.01
N ASP A 339 -6.33 -20.08 -4.48
CA ASP A 339 -6.12 -19.24 -5.66
C ASP A 339 -5.36 -17.97 -5.22
N GLU A 340 -4.08 -17.91 -5.58
CA GLU A 340 -3.20 -16.79 -5.25
C GLU A 340 -3.67 -15.47 -5.89
N SER A 341 -4.22 -15.54 -7.11
CA SER A 341 -4.75 -14.39 -7.83
C SER A 341 -6.01 -13.83 -7.18
N GLN A 342 -6.94 -14.69 -6.74
CA GLN A 342 -8.09 -14.26 -5.95
C GLN A 342 -7.64 -13.65 -4.63
N SER A 343 -6.70 -14.30 -3.93
CA SER A 343 -6.16 -13.83 -2.66
C SER A 343 -5.53 -12.45 -2.81
N TRP A 344 -4.77 -12.21 -3.88
CA TRP A 344 -4.15 -10.94 -4.22
C TRP A 344 -5.17 -9.83 -4.50
N LEU A 345 -6.16 -10.10 -5.35
CA LEU A 345 -7.20 -9.14 -5.69
C LEU A 345 -8.06 -8.78 -4.46
N MET A 346 -8.35 -9.75 -3.59
CA MET A 346 -9.06 -9.51 -2.32
C MET A 346 -8.26 -8.61 -1.38
N ARG A 347 -6.96 -8.88 -1.29
CA ARG A 347 -5.98 -8.13 -0.50
C ARG A 347 -5.89 -6.66 -0.90
N HIS A 348 -6.00 -6.37 -2.19
CA HIS A 348 -6.04 -5.01 -2.71
C HIS A 348 -7.44 -4.38 -2.68
N GLY A 349 -8.44 -5.09 -2.13
CA GLY A 349 -9.81 -4.61 -2.01
C GLY A 349 -10.55 -4.53 -3.34
N ILE A 350 -10.07 -5.17 -4.40
CA ILE A 350 -10.67 -5.15 -5.75
C ILE A 350 -11.87 -6.09 -5.82
N ILE A 351 -11.73 -7.27 -5.22
CA ILE A 351 -12.80 -8.26 -5.10
C ILE A 351 -13.05 -8.57 -3.63
N LYS A 352 -14.24 -9.08 -3.30
CA LYS A 352 -14.60 -9.52 -1.96
C LYS A 352 -15.31 -10.86 -2.00
N LYS A 353 -15.15 -11.64 -0.93
CA LYS A 353 -15.91 -12.88 -0.75
C LYS A 353 -17.36 -12.53 -0.37
N MET A 354 -18.31 -13.14 -1.05
CA MET A 354 -19.73 -13.07 -0.77
C MET A 354 -20.28 -14.49 -0.83
N ASN A 355 -20.58 -15.08 0.33
CA ASN A 355 -20.91 -16.49 0.49
C ASN A 355 -19.79 -17.37 -0.11
N ASP A 356 -20.11 -18.28 -1.03
CA ASP A 356 -19.16 -19.18 -1.69
C ASP A 356 -18.59 -18.62 -3.01
N LYS A 357 -18.83 -17.34 -3.28
CA LYS A 357 -18.35 -16.65 -4.48
C LYS A 357 -17.44 -15.48 -4.15
N VAL A 358 -16.71 -15.04 -5.17
CA VAL A 358 -15.99 -13.78 -5.20
C VAL A 358 -16.67 -12.84 -6.19
N VAL A 359 -16.84 -11.59 -5.78
CA VAL A 359 -17.48 -10.52 -6.56
C VAL A 359 -16.61 -9.27 -6.55
N ILE A 360 -16.78 -8.38 -7.53
CA ILE A 360 -16.13 -7.05 -7.50
C ILE A 360 -16.59 -6.29 -6.25
N SER A 361 -15.65 -5.66 -5.54
CA SER A 361 -15.89 -5.10 -4.21
C SER A 361 -16.98 -4.03 -4.16
N ASN A 362 -17.09 -3.23 -5.23
CA ASN A 362 -18.10 -2.17 -5.34
C ASN A 362 -18.51 -1.89 -6.80
N PRO A 363 -19.71 -1.33 -7.03
CA PRO A 363 -20.19 -0.94 -8.36
C PRO A 363 -19.30 0.06 -9.11
N ILE A 364 -18.61 0.97 -8.41
CA ILE A 364 -17.73 1.97 -9.07
C ILE A 364 -16.55 1.27 -9.76
N TYR A 365 -15.86 0.34 -9.08
CA TYR A 365 -14.78 -0.43 -9.70
C TYR A 365 -15.27 -1.23 -10.91
N LYS A 366 -16.49 -1.78 -10.84
CA LYS A 366 -17.09 -2.48 -11.99
C LYS A 366 -17.26 -1.54 -13.19
N LYS A 367 -17.64 -0.28 -12.97
CA LYS A 367 -17.77 0.72 -14.04
C LYS A 367 -16.41 1.20 -14.56
N VAL A 368 -15.49 1.57 -13.67
CA VAL A 368 -14.16 2.07 -14.04
C VAL A 368 -13.38 1.06 -14.88
N PHE A 369 -13.43 -0.21 -14.48
CA PHE A 369 -12.68 -1.28 -15.15
C PHE A 369 -13.50 -2.03 -16.21
N SER A 370 -14.65 -1.50 -16.64
CA SER A 370 -15.48 -2.16 -17.65
C SER A 370 -14.77 -2.25 -19.01
N SER A 371 -13.92 -1.28 -19.32
CA SER A 371 -13.12 -1.23 -20.55
C SER A 371 -12.23 -2.46 -20.74
N LEU A 372 -11.81 -3.12 -19.66
CA LEU A 372 -10.99 -4.34 -19.71
C LEU A 372 -11.75 -5.56 -20.26
N THR A 373 -13.09 -5.51 -20.28
CA THR A 373 -13.97 -6.63 -20.68
C THR A 373 -14.42 -6.54 -22.13
N SER A 374 -14.57 -5.33 -22.64
CA SER A 374 -14.71 -5.05 -24.07
C SER A 374 -13.35 -5.22 -24.73
N GLY A 375 -13.23 -6.09 -25.73
CA GLY A 375 -12.00 -6.27 -26.55
C GLY A 375 -11.61 -5.03 -27.36
N GLN A 376 -11.97 -3.82 -26.93
CA GLN A 376 -11.57 -2.56 -27.51
C GLN A 376 -10.25 -2.10 -26.89
N LYS A 377 -9.24 -1.93 -27.75
CA LYS A 377 -7.98 -1.24 -27.45
C LYS A 377 -8.31 0.10 -26.78
N SER A 378 -7.96 0.26 -25.52
CA SER A 378 -8.00 1.55 -24.84
C SER A 378 -7.00 2.49 -25.51
N THR A 379 -7.50 3.46 -26.27
CA THR A 379 -6.73 4.60 -26.81
C THR A 379 -6.66 5.72 -25.78
N GLY A 380 -6.20 5.40 -24.58
CA GLY A 380 -5.67 6.36 -23.60
C GLY A 380 -4.18 6.08 -23.49
N MET A 381 -3.35 7.12 -23.53
CA MET A 381 -1.89 7.03 -23.60
C MET A 381 -1.32 6.42 -22.30
N MET A 382 -1.43 5.09 -22.17
CA MET A 382 -0.75 4.32 -21.13
C MET A 382 0.76 4.60 -21.28
N PRO A 383 1.48 4.84 -20.17
CA PRO A 383 2.93 5.00 -20.25
C PRO A 383 3.51 3.71 -20.83
N LYS A 384 4.14 3.83 -22.00
CA LYS A 384 4.80 2.72 -22.69
C LYS A 384 5.88 2.19 -21.75
N LYS A 385 5.89 0.88 -21.44
CA LYS A 385 6.84 0.27 -20.49
C LYS A 385 7.79 -0.67 -21.22
N ILE A 386 9.09 -0.57 -20.95
CA ILE A 386 10.12 -1.50 -21.41
C ILE A 386 10.53 -2.39 -20.23
N PHE A 387 10.52 -3.72 -20.41
CA PHE A 387 11.13 -4.64 -19.46
C PHE A 387 12.54 -5.01 -19.92
N ILE A 388 13.51 -5.08 -19.01
CA ILE A 388 14.89 -5.46 -19.34
C ILE A 388 15.26 -6.72 -18.56
N CYS A 389 15.37 -7.82 -19.30
CA CYS A 389 15.81 -9.13 -18.87
C CYS A 389 17.34 -9.19 -18.96
N TYR A 390 18.03 -9.39 -17.83
CA TYR A 390 19.49 -9.43 -17.78
C TYR A 390 19.99 -10.26 -16.60
N SER A 391 21.23 -10.76 -16.66
CA SER A 391 21.86 -11.41 -15.51
C SER A 391 22.45 -10.37 -14.55
N HIS A 392 22.36 -10.58 -13.24
CA HIS A 392 22.95 -9.66 -12.26
C HIS A 392 24.46 -9.50 -12.39
N GLU A 393 25.14 -10.53 -12.91
CA GLU A 393 26.57 -10.47 -13.22
C GLU A 393 26.88 -9.44 -14.32
N ASP A 394 25.88 -9.09 -15.15
CA ASP A 394 25.99 -8.11 -16.24
C ASP A 394 25.52 -6.70 -15.82
N LYS A 395 25.52 -6.41 -14.51
CA LYS A 395 25.01 -5.15 -13.96
C LYS A 395 25.65 -3.90 -14.58
N GLU A 396 26.94 -3.96 -14.92
CA GLU A 396 27.63 -2.83 -15.55
C GLU A 396 27.05 -2.47 -16.91
N TRP A 397 26.55 -3.46 -17.67
CA TRP A 397 25.94 -3.25 -18.97
C TRP A 397 24.58 -2.56 -18.87
N ILE A 398 23.75 -2.98 -17.92
CA ILE A 398 22.45 -2.34 -17.70
C ILE A 398 22.62 -0.92 -17.17
N ASP A 399 23.59 -0.65 -16.30
CA ASP A 399 23.83 0.70 -15.78
C ASP A 399 24.27 1.66 -16.90
N LYS A 400 25.08 1.18 -17.87
CA LYS A 400 25.43 1.93 -19.10
C LYS A 400 24.21 2.17 -19.99
N LEU A 401 23.43 1.13 -20.30
CA LEU A 401 22.26 1.23 -21.18
C LEU A 401 21.15 2.12 -20.57
N ALA A 402 20.94 2.03 -19.26
CA ALA A 402 19.95 2.81 -18.52
C ALA A 402 20.17 4.34 -18.65
N LEU A 403 21.42 4.79 -18.81
CA LEU A 403 21.72 6.21 -19.06
C LEU A 403 21.07 6.71 -20.37
N TYR A 404 21.05 5.86 -21.40
CA TYR A 404 20.45 6.19 -22.69
C TYR A 404 18.93 6.03 -22.65
N LEU A 405 18.42 4.95 -22.03
CA LEU A 405 16.97 4.71 -21.90
C LEU A 405 16.24 5.81 -21.11
N LYS A 406 16.91 6.48 -20.16
CA LYS A 406 16.35 7.65 -19.44
C LYS A 406 15.86 8.76 -20.38
N GLN A 407 16.44 8.89 -21.57
CA GLN A 407 16.02 9.88 -22.56
C GLN A 407 14.60 9.62 -23.08
N LEU A 408 14.19 8.34 -23.16
CA LEU A 408 12.85 7.93 -23.60
C LEU A 408 11.75 8.29 -22.58
N LYS A 409 12.13 8.57 -21.32
CA LYS A 409 11.17 9.01 -20.28
C LYS A 409 10.49 10.32 -20.66
N HIS A 410 11.19 11.23 -21.34
CA HIS A 410 10.63 12.49 -21.84
C HIS A 410 9.61 12.29 -22.98
N LYS A 411 9.55 11.09 -23.55
CA LYS A 411 8.59 10.68 -24.59
C LYS A 411 7.47 9.79 -24.04
N GLY A 412 7.34 9.68 -22.71
CA GLY A 412 6.31 8.85 -22.07
C GLY A 412 6.61 7.35 -22.08
N ILE A 413 7.86 6.96 -22.37
CA ILE A 413 8.31 5.57 -22.31
C ILE A 413 9.15 5.38 -21.05
N SER A 414 8.71 4.51 -20.16
CA SER A 414 9.42 4.12 -18.93
C SER A 414 10.04 2.73 -19.09
N PHE A 415 11.00 2.39 -18.23
CA PHE A 415 11.67 1.08 -18.27
C PHE A 415 11.84 0.52 -16.86
N TRP A 416 11.88 -0.81 -16.77
CA TRP A 416 12.01 -1.57 -15.53
C TRP A 416 13.08 -2.64 -15.68
N TYR A 417 13.90 -2.82 -14.65
CA TYR A 417 14.87 -3.90 -14.52
C TYR A 417 15.12 -4.18 -13.04
N ASP A 418 15.43 -5.43 -12.69
CA ASP A 418 15.65 -5.81 -11.30
C ASP A 418 17.04 -5.39 -10.82
N LYS A 419 17.12 -4.49 -9.83
CA LYS A 419 18.39 -4.00 -9.31
C LYS A 419 19.06 -4.92 -8.27
N LYS A 420 18.34 -5.92 -7.71
CA LYS A 420 18.79 -6.78 -6.61
C LYS A 420 17.96 -8.09 -6.51
N ILE A 421 18.38 -9.18 -7.17
CA ILE A 421 17.93 -10.53 -6.79
C ILE A 421 19.00 -11.18 -5.91
N ARG A 422 18.58 -11.74 -4.77
CA ARG A 422 19.33 -12.78 -4.05
C ARG A 422 18.66 -14.13 -4.25
N THR A 423 19.47 -15.18 -4.33
CA THR A 423 19.04 -16.57 -4.40
C THR A 423 18.17 -16.90 -3.17
N GLY A 424 16.89 -17.21 -3.39
CA GLY A 424 15.96 -17.63 -2.34
C GLY A 424 14.79 -16.67 -2.03
N ASP A 425 14.77 -15.45 -2.58
CA ASP A 425 13.66 -14.53 -2.35
C ASP A 425 12.48 -14.77 -3.34
N ILE A 426 11.24 -14.66 -2.85
CA ILE A 426 10.02 -14.72 -3.66
C ILE A 426 9.79 -13.35 -4.33
N TRP A 427 10.60 -13.02 -5.34
CA TRP A 427 10.37 -11.93 -6.30
C TRP A 427 9.80 -12.33 -7.69
N PRO A 428 9.28 -13.56 -7.95
CA PRO A 428 8.69 -13.89 -9.26
C PRO A 428 7.58 -12.94 -9.72
N LEU A 429 6.77 -12.40 -8.81
CA LEU A 429 5.56 -11.66 -9.19
C LEU A 429 5.85 -10.25 -9.73
N GLU A 430 6.87 -9.53 -9.22
CA GLU A 430 7.22 -8.19 -9.73
C GLU A 430 7.90 -8.28 -11.10
N ILE A 431 8.73 -9.29 -11.31
CA ILE A 431 9.36 -9.59 -12.58
C ILE A 431 8.29 -10.02 -13.60
N GLN A 432 7.39 -10.92 -13.19
CA GLN A 432 6.25 -11.32 -14.01
C GLN A 432 5.35 -10.12 -14.36
N THR A 433 5.05 -9.25 -13.40
CA THR A 433 4.32 -7.98 -13.61
C THR A 433 5.01 -7.12 -14.65
N ALA A 434 6.33 -6.96 -14.53
CA ALA A 434 7.10 -6.11 -15.41
C ALA A 434 7.13 -6.69 -16.84
N ILE A 435 7.21 -8.01 -17.00
CA ILE A 435 7.07 -8.71 -18.28
C ILE A 435 5.66 -8.53 -18.86
N GLU A 436 4.61 -8.78 -18.08
CA GLU A 436 3.20 -8.71 -18.52
C GLU A 436 2.77 -7.30 -18.92
N THR A 437 3.19 -6.29 -18.14
CA THR A 437 2.83 -4.88 -18.39
C THR A 437 3.77 -4.17 -19.37
N SER A 438 4.89 -4.81 -19.73
CA SER A 438 5.78 -4.27 -20.76
C SER A 438 5.14 -4.34 -22.13
N HIS A 439 5.52 -3.37 -22.95
CA HIS A 439 5.14 -3.21 -24.35
C HIS A 439 6.30 -3.58 -25.28
N LEU A 440 7.53 -3.63 -24.74
CA LEU A 440 8.74 -4.09 -25.40
C LEU A 440 9.64 -4.73 -24.34
N ILE A 441 10.27 -5.85 -24.70
CA ILE A 441 11.20 -6.56 -23.82
C ILE A 441 12.61 -6.46 -24.42
N ILE A 442 13.60 -6.04 -23.62
CA ILE A 442 15.01 -6.10 -23.98
C ILE A 442 15.63 -7.29 -23.27
N CYS A 443 16.35 -8.15 -23.99
CA CYS A 443 17.13 -9.25 -23.40
C CYS A 443 18.62 -9.00 -23.61
N LEU A 444 19.39 -8.87 -22.52
CA LEU A 444 20.85 -8.70 -22.59
C LEU A 444 21.51 -10.08 -22.60
N ILE A 445 21.93 -10.54 -23.79
CA ILE A 445 22.41 -11.90 -24.02
C ILE A 445 23.92 -11.98 -23.76
N SER A 446 24.30 -12.81 -22.80
CA SER A 446 25.68 -13.10 -22.36
C SER A 446 25.78 -14.57 -21.91
N ASN A 447 26.98 -15.08 -21.59
CA ASN A 447 27.09 -16.40 -20.97
C ASN A 447 26.43 -16.44 -19.58
N ASN A 448 26.50 -15.35 -18.80
CA ASN A 448 25.85 -15.24 -17.50
C ASN A 448 24.33 -15.28 -17.60
N PHE A 449 23.77 -14.67 -18.66
CA PHE A 449 22.34 -14.72 -18.96
C PHE A 449 21.89 -16.15 -19.28
N LEU A 450 22.62 -16.82 -20.16
CA LEU A 450 22.29 -18.18 -20.60
C LEU A 450 22.46 -19.23 -19.48
N ALA A 451 23.39 -19.00 -18.55
CA ALA A 451 23.67 -19.90 -17.42
C ALA A 451 22.72 -19.70 -16.22
N SER A 452 21.92 -18.64 -16.18
CA SER A 452 21.04 -18.32 -15.05
C SER A 452 19.80 -19.22 -14.98
N ASP A 453 19.71 -20.04 -13.94
CA ASP A 453 18.55 -20.92 -13.69
C ASP A 453 17.25 -20.14 -13.49
N PHE A 454 17.34 -18.97 -12.85
CA PHE A 454 16.17 -18.11 -12.62
C PHE A 454 15.61 -17.57 -13.93
N ILE A 455 16.48 -17.00 -14.78
CA ILE A 455 16.08 -16.47 -16.09
C ILE A 455 15.48 -17.60 -16.93
N ARG A 456 16.17 -18.74 -17.01
CA ARG A 456 15.77 -19.90 -17.82
C ARG A 456 14.43 -20.52 -17.39
N THR A 457 14.18 -20.65 -16.09
CA THR A 457 13.00 -21.37 -15.58
C THR A 457 11.80 -20.46 -15.27
N LYS A 458 12.00 -19.14 -15.17
CA LYS A 458 10.95 -18.18 -14.81
C LYS A 458 10.72 -17.11 -15.87
N GLU A 459 11.76 -16.37 -16.25
CA GLU A 459 11.59 -15.21 -17.14
C GLU A 459 11.37 -15.63 -18.60
N ILE A 460 12.19 -16.56 -19.13
CA ILE A 460 12.07 -16.99 -20.53
C ILE A 460 10.68 -17.56 -20.86
N PRO A 461 10.07 -18.46 -20.06
CA PRO A 461 8.71 -18.94 -20.34
C PRO A 461 7.68 -17.81 -20.46
N ALA A 462 7.73 -16.82 -19.56
CA ALA A 462 6.82 -15.67 -19.57
C ALA A 462 7.07 -14.75 -20.78
N ILE A 463 8.33 -14.50 -21.13
CA ILE A 463 8.71 -13.72 -22.31
C ILE A 463 8.21 -14.42 -23.59
N GLN A 464 8.36 -15.75 -23.69
CA GLN A 464 7.88 -16.53 -24.83
C GLN A 464 6.35 -16.52 -24.95
N GLU A 465 5.62 -16.53 -23.84
CA GLU A 465 4.16 -16.40 -23.84
C GLU A 465 3.74 -15.02 -24.39
N ARG A 466 4.34 -13.94 -23.91
CA ARG A 466 4.12 -12.58 -24.44
C ARG A 466 4.53 -12.46 -25.91
N GLN A 467 5.57 -13.16 -26.34
CA GLN A 467 6.00 -13.20 -27.74
C GLN A 467 4.94 -13.84 -28.64
N LYS A 468 4.28 -14.92 -28.18
CA LYS A 468 3.13 -15.51 -28.89
C LYS A 468 1.94 -14.55 -28.98
N GLU A 469 1.79 -13.66 -28.01
CA GLU A 469 0.80 -12.56 -28.02
C GLU A 469 1.21 -11.37 -28.90
N GLY A 470 2.40 -11.41 -29.52
CA GLY A 470 2.88 -10.40 -30.45
C GLY A 470 3.72 -9.28 -29.82
N ILE A 471 4.25 -9.45 -28.60
CA ILE A 471 5.20 -8.47 -28.05
C ILE A 471 6.52 -8.49 -28.83
N THR A 472 7.11 -7.31 -29.01
CA THR A 472 8.47 -7.19 -29.54
C THR A 472 9.50 -7.54 -28.46
N VAL A 473 10.33 -8.55 -28.76
CA VAL A 473 11.51 -8.91 -27.97
C VAL A 473 12.75 -8.43 -28.71
N PHE A 474 13.60 -7.68 -28.01
CA PHE A 474 14.77 -6.98 -28.53
C PHE A 474 16.05 -7.56 -27.90
N PRO A 475 16.61 -8.64 -28.46
CA PRO A 475 17.78 -9.27 -27.89
C PRO A 475 19.06 -8.50 -28.31
N ILE A 476 19.86 -8.14 -27.31
CA ILE A 476 21.12 -7.39 -27.43
C ILE A 476 22.27 -8.31 -27.02
N LEU A 477 23.16 -8.62 -27.95
CA LEU A 477 24.33 -9.45 -27.67
C LEU A 477 25.43 -8.64 -26.96
N LEU A 478 25.72 -8.98 -25.70
CA LEU A 478 26.74 -8.30 -24.89
C LEU A 478 28.14 -8.82 -25.19
N GLU A 479 28.31 -10.14 -25.24
CA GLU A 479 29.57 -10.86 -25.46
C GLU A 479 29.36 -12.08 -26.36
N ASP A 480 30.44 -12.66 -26.88
CA ASP A 480 30.39 -13.91 -27.63
C ASP A 480 29.94 -15.06 -26.71
N CYS A 481 28.79 -15.65 -27.01
CA CYS A 481 28.19 -16.74 -26.24
C CYS A 481 27.41 -17.70 -27.14
N MET A 482 27.07 -18.88 -26.61
CA MET A 482 26.41 -19.97 -27.35
C MET A 482 24.89 -19.75 -27.52
N TRP A 483 24.47 -18.51 -27.82
CA TRP A 483 23.07 -18.14 -27.98
C TRP A 483 22.39 -18.90 -29.13
N GLN A 484 23.15 -19.31 -30.16
CA GLN A 484 22.63 -20.09 -31.29
C GLN A 484 22.12 -21.47 -30.87
N LEU A 485 22.43 -21.95 -29.67
CA LEU A 485 21.90 -23.20 -29.15
C LEU A 485 20.47 -23.05 -28.60
N MET A 486 20.00 -21.82 -28.35
CA MET A 486 18.69 -21.54 -27.76
C MET A 486 17.61 -21.41 -28.83
N ASP A 487 16.69 -22.36 -28.91
CA ASP A 487 15.66 -22.41 -29.95
C ASP A 487 14.82 -21.14 -30.05
N TRP A 488 14.50 -20.50 -28.91
CA TRP A 488 13.70 -19.28 -28.88
C TRP A 488 14.43 -18.02 -29.37
N LEU A 489 15.77 -18.03 -29.41
CA LEU A 489 16.59 -16.93 -29.93
C LEU A 489 16.95 -17.11 -31.41
N LYS A 490 16.94 -18.35 -31.93
CA LYS A 490 17.35 -18.66 -33.32
C LYS A 490 16.55 -17.90 -34.37
N ASP A 491 15.25 -17.75 -34.13
CA ASP A 491 14.31 -17.14 -35.08
C ASP A 491 14.15 -15.63 -34.86
N ILE A 492 14.83 -15.04 -33.86
CA ILE A 492 14.79 -13.61 -33.56
C ILE A 492 16.06 -12.95 -34.11
N GLN A 493 15.90 -11.87 -34.88
CA GLN A 493 17.04 -11.09 -35.34
C GLN A 493 17.73 -10.39 -34.15
N LEU A 494 18.96 -10.78 -33.84
CA LEU A 494 19.79 -10.09 -32.86
C LEU A 494 20.18 -8.70 -33.34
N TYR A 495 20.07 -7.71 -32.46
CA TYR A 495 20.34 -6.31 -32.80
C TYR A 495 21.83 -5.99 -33.03
N SER A 496 22.71 -6.99 -32.90
CA SER A 496 24.04 -6.93 -33.50
C SER A 496 23.89 -6.96 -35.03
N HIS A 497 23.68 -5.80 -35.66
CA HIS A 497 23.91 -5.66 -37.10
C HIS A 497 25.37 -6.14 -37.34
N ASN A 498 25.53 -7.30 -37.98
CA ASN A 498 26.77 -8.08 -38.21
C ASN A 498 27.26 -9.01 -37.08
N GLY A 499 26.45 -9.36 -36.08
CA GLY A 499 26.81 -10.41 -35.10
C GLY A 499 27.93 -10.07 -34.13
N LYS A 500 28.42 -8.82 -34.12
CA LYS A 500 29.48 -8.37 -33.20
C LYS A 500 28.88 -8.02 -31.82
N PRO A 501 29.38 -8.62 -30.73
CA PRO A 501 28.94 -8.28 -29.39
C PRO A 501 29.39 -6.87 -28.95
N LEU A 502 28.70 -6.30 -27.97
CA LEU A 502 29.00 -4.95 -27.48
C LEU A 502 30.36 -4.83 -26.77
N ASP A 503 30.85 -5.89 -26.14
CA ASP A 503 32.16 -5.93 -25.47
C ASP A 503 33.36 -5.76 -26.43
N SER A 504 33.16 -6.09 -27.70
CA SER A 504 34.17 -6.01 -28.76
C SER A 504 34.38 -4.59 -29.31
N LEU A 505 33.55 -3.62 -28.90
CA LEU A 505 33.55 -2.26 -29.41
C LEU A 505 34.41 -1.32 -28.54
N ASN A 506 35.09 -0.38 -29.19
CA ASN A 506 35.70 0.76 -28.47
C ASN A 506 34.60 1.69 -27.92
N GLU A 507 34.96 2.60 -27.01
CA GLU A 507 33.97 3.47 -26.35
C GLU A 507 33.15 4.34 -27.33
N ASP A 508 33.75 4.83 -28.40
CA ASP A 508 33.07 5.71 -29.35
C ASP A 508 32.07 4.96 -30.22
N ASP A 509 32.42 3.74 -30.65
CA ASP A 509 31.54 2.87 -31.40
C ASP A 509 30.44 2.27 -30.51
N LEU A 510 30.74 2.01 -29.23
CA LEU A 510 29.75 1.60 -28.24
C LEU A 510 28.69 2.69 -28.01
N LYS A 511 29.10 3.97 -27.88
CA LYS A 511 28.17 5.11 -27.77
C LYS A 511 27.26 5.19 -29.00
N LYS A 512 27.83 5.12 -30.21
CA LYS A 512 27.04 5.11 -31.46
C LYS A 512 26.05 3.95 -31.49
N LYS A 513 26.48 2.76 -31.05
CA LYS A 513 25.62 1.57 -31.04
C LYS A 513 24.48 1.69 -30.04
N PHE A 514 24.72 2.23 -28.84
CA PHE A 514 23.64 2.53 -27.89
C PHE A 514 22.65 3.55 -28.43
N MET A 515 23.12 4.63 -29.08
CA MET A 515 22.22 5.59 -29.71
C MET A 515 21.34 4.94 -30.78
N GLY A 516 21.90 4.05 -31.62
CA GLY A 516 21.14 3.26 -32.59
C GLY A 516 20.11 2.34 -31.94
N ILE A 517 20.49 1.62 -30.88
CA ILE A 517 19.56 0.76 -30.10
C ILE A 517 18.36 1.59 -29.61
N ILE A 518 18.60 2.77 -29.04
CA ILE A 518 17.52 3.63 -28.53
C ILE A 518 16.62 4.16 -29.66
N ALA A 519 17.20 4.53 -30.81
CA ALA A 519 16.42 4.97 -31.96
C ALA A 519 15.46 3.87 -32.43
N ASP A 520 15.96 2.65 -32.61
CA ASP A 520 15.14 1.54 -33.11
C ASP A 520 14.08 1.09 -32.08
N ILE A 521 14.41 1.11 -30.78
CA ILE A 521 13.41 0.92 -29.71
C ILE A 521 12.31 1.98 -29.80
N PHE A 522 12.68 3.24 -30.03
CA PHE A 522 11.72 4.33 -30.15
C PHE A 522 10.82 4.15 -31.38
N ASP A 523 11.38 3.74 -32.52
CA ASP A 523 10.64 3.47 -33.75
C ASP A 523 9.61 2.34 -33.57
N CYS A 524 9.96 1.28 -32.82
CA CYS A 524 9.01 0.21 -32.46
C CYS A 524 7.79 0.70 -31.66
N PHE A 525 7.90 1.85 -31.00
CA PHE A 525 6.78 2.45 -30.28
C PHE A 525 5.94 3.40 -31.15
N GLU A 526 6.47 3.89 -32.27
CA GLU A 526 5.76 4.80 -33.20
C GLU A 526 5.10 4.04 -34.36
N SER A 527 5.55 2.81 -34.65
CA SER A 527 4.90 1.85 -35.58
C SER A 527 3.67 1.19 -34.98
#